data_AF-A0A7X4JW82-F1
#
_entry.id   AF-A0A7X4JW82-F1
#
_cell.length_a   1.000
_cell.length_b   1.000
_cell.length_c   1.000
_cell.angle_alpha   90.00
_cell.angle_beta   90.00
_cell.angle_gamma   90.00
#
_symmetry.space_group_name_H-M   'P 1'
#
loop_
_entity.id
_entity.type
_entity.pdbx_description
1 polymer ?
#
loop_
_entity_poly.entity_id
_entity_poly.type
_entity_poly.pdbx_seq_one_letter_code
_entity_poly.pdbx_strand_id
1 'polypeptide(L)'
;RHVSPAGQHRIESLKPGDGLQLTLELNNPATVLAVQIQTTDYHMIGWAPRYLVRDLAAAMAESPSTYEAEVVRVNPPSAPSMQRVLIEMRGSWKRHDPMTAPEFRPLVPE
;
A
#
# COMPACT_ATOMS: atom_id res chain seq x y z
N ARG A 1 -3.50 -14.13 1.30
CA ARG A 1 -2.78 -15.42 1.46
C ARG A 1 -1.39 -15.25 2.08
N HIS A 2 -0.65 -14.17 1.77
CA HIS A 2 0.74 -14.00 2.24
C HIS A 2 0.88 -13.20 3.56
N VAL A 3 -0.19 -12.55 4.03
CA VAL A 3 -0.22 -11.91 5.36
C VAL A 3 -0.23 -12.98 6.44
N SER A 4 0.60 -12.83 7.47
CA SER A 4 0.69 -13.76 8.60
C SER A 4 -0.63 -13.85 9.37
N PRO A 5 -0.88 -14.93 10.14
CA PRO A 5 -2.07 -15.01 10.99
C PRO A 5 -2.20 -13.84 11.97
N ALA A 6 -1.09 -13.37 12.55
CA ALA A 6 -1.09 -12.20 13.43
C ALA A 6 -1.50 -10.92 12.69
N GLY A 7 -1.00 -10.71 11.47
CA GLY A 7 -1.41 -9.59 10.63
C GLY A 7 -2.89 -9.66 10.24
N GLN A 8 -3.39 -10.87 9.92
CA GLN A 8 -4.82 -11.09 9.62
C GLN A 8 -5.70 -10.76 10.82
N HIS A 9 -5.36 -11.22 12.01
CA HIS A 9 -6.08 -10.89 13.24
C HIS A 9 -6.01 -9.39 13.55
N ARG A 10 -4.85 -8.76 13.33
CA ARG A 10 -4.70 -7.31 13.55
C ARG A 10 -5.59 -6.49 12.61
N ILE A 11 -5.82 -6.96 11.39
CA ILE A 11 -6.72 -6.30 10.44
C ILE A 11 -8.16 -6.25 10.98
N GLU A 12 -8.61 -7.28 11.70
CA GLU A 12 -9.98 -7.36 12.24
C GLU A 12 -10.27 -6.31 13.31
N SER A 13 -9.22 -5.78 13.96
CA SER A 13 -9.35 -4.73 14.97
C SER A 13 -9.10 -3.31 14.44
N LEU A 14 -8.78 -3.15 13.15
CA LEU A 14 -8.58 -1.84 12.55
C LEU A 14 -9.88 -1.03 12.50
N LYS A 15 -9.74 0.30 12.58
CA LYS A 15 -10.84 1.25 12.48
C LYS A 15 -10.46 2.41 11.56
N PRO A 16 -11.45 3.08 10.94
CA PRO A 16 -11.19 4.34 10.25
C PRO A 16 -10.44 5.34 11.15
N GLY A 17 -9.41 5.98 10.61
CA GLY A 17 -8.50 6.88 11.33
C GLY A 17 -7.27 6.21 11.93
N ASP A 18 -7.17 4.87 11.94
CA ASP A 18 -5.96 4.18 12.39
C ASP A 18 -4.79 4.51 11.45
N GLY A 19 -3.70 5.01 12.02
CA GLY A 19 -2.47 5.30 11.29
C GLY A 19 -1.72 4.03 10.87
N LEU A 20 -1.06 4.11 9.72
CA LEU A 20 -0.29 3.04 9.11
C LEU A 20 1.12 3.50 8.76
N GLN A 21 2.03 2.54 8.64
CA GLN A 21 3.40 2.73 8.18
C GLN A 21 3.60 2.10 6.80
N LEU A 22 4.49 2.71 6.03
CA LEU A 22 4.89 2.25 4.71
C LEU A 22 6.35 1.80 4.76
N THR A 23 6.67 0.69 4.09
CA THR A 23 8.04 0.18 4.04
C THR A 23 8.37 -0.32 2.62
N LEU A 24 9.56 0.00 2.14
CA LEU A 24 10.08 -0.56 0.89
C LEU A 24 10.65 -1.96 1.16
N GLU A 25 10.03 -2.98 0.56
CA GLU A 25 10.50 -4.37 0.60
C GLU A 25 11.29 -4.66 -0.67
N LEU A 26 12.63 -4.74 -0.54
CA LEU A 26 13.57 -4.88 -1.67
C LEU A 26 13.83 -6.33 -2.11
N ASN A 27 13.33 -7.30 -1.34
CA ASN A 27 13.57 -8.72 -1.52
C ASN A 27 12.25 -9.51 -1.63
N ASN A 28 11.19 -8.87 -2.13
CA ASN A 28 9.91 -9.52 -2.32
C ASN A 28 10.03 -10.61 -3.39
N PRO A 29 9.73 -11.88 -3.11
CA PRO A 29 9.94 -12.98 -4.06
C PRO A 29 9.01 -12.93 -5.28
N ALA A 30 7.90 -12.21 -5.22
CA ALA A 30 6.92 -12.13 -6.32
C ALA A 30 7.15 -10.93 -7.25
N THR A 31 7.64 -9.81 -6.70
CA THR A 31 7.72 -8.53 -7.44
C THR A 31 9.08 -7.88 -7.44
N VAL A 32 10.09 -8.46 -6.77
CA VAL A 32 11.42 -7.90 -6.50
C VAL A 32 11.37 -6.67 -5.59
N LEU A 33 10.54 -5.68 -5.92
CA LEU A 33 10.23 -4.51 -5.10
C LEU A 33 8.73 -4.50 -4.73
N ALA A 34 8.41 -4.18 -3.49
CA ALA A 34 7.05 -3.93 -3.04
C ALA A 34 6.99 -2.77 -2.03
N VAL A 35 5.83 -2.13 -1.93
CA VAL A 35 5.50 -1.22 -0.82
C VAL A 35 4.64 -2.00 0.15
N GLN A 36 5.22 -2.35 1.28
CA GLN A 36 4.55 -3.03 2.38
C GLN A 36 3.81 -2.02 3.25
N ILE A 37 2.65 -2.43 3.75
CA ILE A 37 1.80 -1.65 4.63
C ILE A 37 1.76 -2.35 5.99
N GLN A 38 2.06 -1.60 7.04
CA GLN A 38 2.09 -2.09 8.41
C GLN A 38 1.27 -1.20 9.32
N THR A 39 0.80 -1.75 10.43
CA THR A 39 0.27 -0.94 11.53
C THR A 39 1.41 -0.30 12.32
N THR A 40 1.11 0.67 13.18
CA THR A 40 2.10 1.35 14.03
C THR A 40 2.76 0.42 15.07
N ASP A 41 2.13 -0.71 15.37
CA ASP A 41 2.67 -1.81 16.18
C ASP A 41 3.35 -2.92 15.32
N TYR A 42 3.77 -2.58 14.11
CA TYR A 42 4.59 -3.41 13.20
C TYR A 42 3.96 -4.73 12.74
N HIS A 43 2.63 -4.83 12.76
CA HIS A 43 1.97 -5.93 12.07
C HIS A 43 1.87 -5.59 10.59
N MET A 44 2.54 -6.37 9.74
CA MET A 44 2.30 -6.28 8.30
C MET A 44 0.87 -6.76 7.98
N ILE A 45 0.14 -5.92 7.25
CA ILE A 45 -1.27 -6.15 6.90
C ILE A 45 -1.49 -6.28 5.38
N GLY A 46 -0.49 -5.92 4.56
CA GLY A 46 -0.57 -6.11 3.13
C GLY A 46 0.50 -5.34 2.36
N TRP A 47 0.23 -5.16 1.08
CA TRP A 47 1.10 -4.44 0.14
C TRP A 47 0.25 -3.51 -0.72
N ALA A 48 0.86 -2.44 -1.21
CA ALA A 48 0.25 -1.61 -2.24
C ALA A 48 0.08 -2.41 -3.54
N PRO A 49 -0.93 -2.06 -4.37
CA PRO A 49 -1.08 -2.62 -5.71
C PRO A 49 0.20 -2.50 -6.54
N ARG A 50 0.56 -3.58 -7.26
CA ARG A 50 1.83 -3.68 -8.00
C ARG A 50 2.07 -2.51 -8.96
N TYR A 51 1.03 -2.07 -9.66
CA TYR A 51 1.12 -0.98 -10.63
C TYR A 51 1.45 0.38 -9.99
N LEU A 52 1.22 0.56 -8.69
CA LEU A 52 1.59 1.78 -7.97
C LEU A 52 3.03 1.74 -7.43
N VAL A 53 3.63 0.55 -7.27
CA VAL A 53 4.88 0.37 -6.52
C VAL A 53 6.02 1.22 -7.08
N ARG A 54 6.14 1.34 -8.41
CA ARG A 54 7.20 2.15 -9.04
C ARG A 54 7.09 3.62 -8.63
N ASP A 55 5.90 4.19 -8.76
CA ASP A 55 5.65 5.60 -8.46
C ASP A 55 5.81 5.86 -6.97
N LEU A 56 5.23 4.99 -6.12
CA LEU A 56 5.33 5.10 -4.68
C LEU A 56 6.79 5.03 -4.21
N ALA A 57 7.58 4.08 -4.71
CA ALA A 57 8.97 3.94 -4.32
C ALA A 57 9.81 5.16 -4.74
N ALA A 58 9.61 5.68 -5.95
CA ALA A 58 10.30 6.88 -6.42
C ALA A 58 9.93 8.10 -5.56
N ALA A 59 8.63 8.29 -5.31
CA ALA A 59 8.09 9.40 -4.56
C ALA A 59 8.56 9.38 -3.08
N MET A 60 8.54 8.21 -2.44
CA MET A 60 9.04 8.01 -1.07
C MET A 60 10.56 8.19 -0.95
N ALA A 61 11.32 7.80 -1.97
CA ALA A 61 12.77 8.01 -2.00
C ALA A 61 13.15 9.49 -2.19
N GLU A 62 12.37 10.25 -2.95
CA GLU A 62 12.59 11.69 -3.16
C GLU A 62 12.26 12.52 -1.91
N SER A 63 11.23 12.15 -1.16
CA SER A 63 10.72 12.93 -0.02
C SER A 63 10.42 12.03 1.20
N PRO A 64 11.46 11.45 1.83
CA PRO A 64 11.27 10.59 3.00
C PRO A 64 10.55 11.34 4.14
N SER A 65 9.82 10.60 4.97
CA SER A 65 9.06 11.13 6.13
C SER A 65 7.91 12.09 5.81
N THR A 66 7.58 12.35 4.54
CA THR A 66 6.44 13.21 4.15
C THR A 66 5.16 12.44 3.83
N TYR A 67 5.21 11.11 3.87
CA TYR A 67 4.10 10.24 3.50
C TYR A 67 3.37 9.76 4.74
N GLU A 68 2.05 9.93 4.71
CA GLU A 68 1.12 9.43 5.71
C GLU A 68 0.23 8.37 5.08
N ALA A 69 -0.17 7.38 5.86
CA ALA A 69 -1.18 6.41 5.47
C ALA A 69 -2.14 6.19 6.62
N GLU A 70 -3.43 6.11 6.32
CA GLU A 70 -4.47 5.85 7.31
C GLU A 70 -5.55 4.94 6.76
N VAL A 71 -6.19 4.19 7.65
CA VAL A 71 -7.38 3.42 7.31
C VAL A 71 -8.54 4.39 7.10
N VAL A 72 -9.18 4.37 5.93
CA VAL A 72 -10.39 5.16 5.66
C VAL A 72 -11.67 4.33 5.77
N ARG A 73 -11.59 3.02 5.51
CA ARG A 73 -12.74 2.12 5.63
C ARG A 73 -12.30 0.69 5.93
N VAL A 74 -13.07 0.02 6.78
CA VAL A 74 -12.96 -1.43 7.00
C VAL A 74 -14.23 -2.10 6.50
N ASN A 75 -14.09 -3.03 5.57
CA ASN A 75 -15.19 -3.78 4.98
C ASN A 75 -15.60 -4.97 5.86
N PRO A 76 -16.91 -5.33 5.88
CA PRO A 76 -17.43 -6.38 6.76
C PRO A 76 -16.81 -7.74 6.44
N PRO A 77 -16.68 -8.67 7.41
CA PRO A 77 -16.01 -9.97 7.26
C PRO A 77 -16.38 -10.80 6.03
N SER A 78 -17.59 -10.62 5.49
CA SER A 78 -18.05 -11.26 4.25
C SER A 78 -17.28 -10.84 2.99
N ALA A 79 -16.67 -9.65 2.98
CA ALA A 79 -15.84 -9.22 1.86
C ALA A 79 -14.55 -10.04 1.76
N PRO A 80 -13.96 -10.21 0.56
CA PRO A 80 -12.66 -10.87 0.40
C PRO A 80 -11.58 -10.21 1.25
N SER A 81 -10.66 -11.00 1.81
CA SER A 81 -9.62 -10.49 2.70
C SER A 81 -8.73 -9.41 2.09
N MET A 82 -8.47 -9.49 0.77
CA MET A 82 -7.70 -8.46 0.04
C MET A 82 -8.46 -7.14 -0.15
N GLN A 83 -9.75 -7.12 0.13
CA GLN A 83 -10.61 -5.94 0.09
C GLN A 83 -11.07 -5.55 1.49
N ARG A 84 -10.45 -6.08 2.55
CA ARG A 84 -10.88 -5.86 3.94
C ARG A 84 -10.68 -4.42 4.39
N VAL A 85 -9.63 -3.75 3.92
CA VAL A 85 -9.23 -2.41 4.35
C VAL A 85 -9.05 -1.52 3.13
N LEU A 86 -9.64 -0.34 3.18
CA LEU A 86 -9.34 0.75 2.27
C LEU A 86 -8.42 1.73 3.00
N ILE A 87 -7.35 2.11 2.33
CA ILE A 87 -6.28 2.95 2.88
C ILE A 87 -6.18 4.19 2.02
N GLU A 88 -6.11 5.35 2.66
CA GLU A 88 -5.69 6.58 2.03
C GLU A 88 -4.21 6.80 2.32
N MET A 89 -3.46 7.19 1.28
CA MET A 89 -2.07 7.58 1.41
C MET A 89 -1.92 9.00 0.89
N ARG A 90 -1.31 9.88 1.70
CA ARG A 90 -1.09 11.28 1.41
C ARG A 90 0.41 11.57 1.42
N GLY A 91 0.85 12.48 0.55
CA GLY A 91 2.25 12.87 0.46
C GLY A 91 2.48 13.86 -0.68
N SER A 92 3.75 14.15 -0.95
CA SER A 92 4.15 15.04 -2.03
C SER A 92 5.45 14.57 -2.67
N TRP A 93 5.55 14.73 -3.98
CA TRP A 93 6.78 14.54 -4.74
C TRP A 93 7.03 15.76 -5.62
N LYS A 94 8.28 16.01 -6.03
CA LYS A 94 8.64 17.24 -6.76
C LYS A 94 8.94 17.00 -8.22
N ARG A 95 9.60 15.90 -8.57
CA ARG A 95 10.16 15.68 -9.91
C ARG A 95 9.61 14.44 -10.63
N HIS A 96 8.69 13.73 -10.00
CA HIS A 96 8.11 12.50 -10.54
C HIS A 96 6.80 12.77 -11.28
N ASP A 97 6.68 12.27 -12.52
CA ASP A 97 5.41 12.23 -13.24
C ASP A 97 4.76 10.86 -12.99
N PRO A 98 3.67 10.79 -12.20
CA PRO A 98 3.06 9.53 -11.82
C PRO A 98 2.40 8.88 -13.04
N MET A 99 2.16 7.58 -12.97
CA MET A 99 1.37 6.84 -13.95
C MET A 99 1.92 6.88 -15.39
N THR A 100 3.23 7.09 -15.54
CA THR A 100 3.91 7.09 -16.86
C THR A 100 4.36 5.70 -17.30
N ALA A 101 4.21 4.70 -16.43
CA ALA A 101 4.64 3.34 -16.68
C ALA A 101 3.66 2.57 -17.59
N PRO A 102 4.09 1.49 -18.28
CA PRO A 102 3.25 0.75 -19.23
C PRO A 102 1.92 0.26 -18.64
N GLU A 103 1.85 0.02 -17.33
CA GLU A 103 0.67 -0.44 -16.60
C GLU A 103 -0.50 0.56 -16.64
N PHE A 104 -0.23 1.82 -16.95
CA PHE A 104 -1.23 2.90 -17.01
C PHE A 104 -1.63 3.27 -18.44
N ARG A 105 -1.10 2.55 -19.44
CA ARG A 105 -1.50 2.79 -20.83
C ARG A 105 -2.93 2.31 -21.05
N PRO A 106 -3.70 2.99 -21.91
CA PRO A 106 -5.02 2.52 -22.33
C PRO A 106 -4.97 1.09 -22.87
N LEU A 107 -5.98 0.29 -22.54
CA LEU A 107 -6.12 -1.09 -23.03
C LEU A 107 -6.56 -1.14 -24.50
N VAL A 108 -7.13 -0.05 -25.01
CA VAL A 108 -7.52 0.14 -26.41
C VAL A 108 -6.93 1.46 -26.93
N PRO A 109 -6.49 1.53 -28.20
CA PRO A 109 -6.11 2.80 -28.82
C PRO A 109 -7.31 3.77 -28.87
N GLU A 110 -7.02 5.08 -28.82
CA GLU A 110 -8.02 6.14 -29.07
C GLU A 110 -8.57 6.11 -30.51
#